data_AF-A0A9N9B0Y8-F1
#
_entry.id   AF-A0A9N9B0Y8-F1
#
_cell.length_a   1.000
_cell.length_b   1.000
_cell.length_c   1.000
_cell.angle_alpha   90.00
_cell.angle_beta   90.00
_cell.angle_gamma   90.00
#
_symmetry.space_group_name_H-M   'P 1'
#
loop_
_entity.id
_entity.type
_entity.pdbx_description
1 polymer ?
#
loop_
_entity_poly.entity_id
_entity_poly.type
_entity_poly.pdbx_seq_one_letter_code
_entity_poly.pdbx_strand_id
1 'polypeptide(L)'
;MTTKNFNAILNKVKQLIPPLSPEFHKGQAGRICVIGGSEEYTGAPYFSAMSALKIGADLSSVVCVPGAAVPIKVADLFPRMHVIVVGPGLSRDNLMQECARGIITKAKEKDLSIVLDADALFLVQNHPDVIQNYKKAVLTPNVNEFKRLCEALNVGFDESQKGETAQRLSQALGGVTIVQKGKVDVISDGEQILHCEASGGLKRCGGQGDLLSGIISTFLSWGKAYQAGLWEHDQSITASEIPILASFAGCSIVRESSRVAFEKFGRATQTSDILKELGSVFRKDFER
;
A
#
# COMPACT_ATOMS: atom_id res chain seq x y z
N MET A 1 1.61 7.15 20.83
CA MET A 1 1.80 5.74 21.25
C MET A 1 2.92 5.65 22.28
N THR A 2 2.91 4.70 23.23
CA THR A 2 4.12 4.45 24.05
C THR A 2 5.18 3.75 23.19
N THR A 3 6.46 4.12 23.34
CA THR A 3 7.60 3.54 22.58
C THR A 3 7.64 2.00 22.64
N LYS A 4 7.09 1.41 23.72
CA LYS A 4 6.94 -0.04 23.88
C LYS A 4 6.00 -0.69 22.84
N ASN A 5 4.93 -0.01 22.43
CA ASN A 5 3.96 -0.56 21.47
C ASN A 5 4.52 -0.54 20.03
N PHE A 6 5.27 0.50 19.67
CA PHE A 6 5.93 0.61 18.36
C PHE A 6 6.92 -0.55 18.11
N ASN A 7 7.80 -0.84 19.08
CA ASN A 7 8.79 -1.90 18.94
C ASN A 7 8.16 -3.29 18.84
N ALA A 8 7.04 -3.53 19.54
CA ALA A 8 6.31 -4.79 19.46
C ALA A 8 5.72 -5.01 18.05
N ILE A 9 5.08 -3.98 17.48
CA ILE A 9 4.53 -4.03 16.11
C ILE A 9 5.65 -4.19 15.10
N LEU A 10 6.74 -3.43 15.23
CA LEU A 10 7.89 -3.54 14.33
C LEU A 10 8.49 -4.95 14.34
N ASN A 11 8.61 -5.58 15.51
CA ASN A 11 9.11 -6.95 15.62
C ASN A 11 8.20 -7.95 14.89
N LYS A 12 6.86 -7.79 14.98
CA LYS A 12 5.91 -8.58 14.18
C LYS A 12 6.11 -8.33 12.68
N VAL A 13 6.14 -7.08 12.25
CA VAL A 13 6.37 -6.72 10.84
C VAL A 13 7.63 -7.37 10.28
N LYS A 14 8.73 -7.37 11.06
CA LYS A 14 10.00 -8.00 10.65
C LYS A 14 9.90 -9.50 10.40
N GLN A 15 8.93 -10.20 11.00
CA GLN A 15 8.73 -11.63 10.74
C GLN A 15 8.11 -11.89 9.37
N LEU A 16 7.42 -10.90 8.79
CA LEU A 16 6.88 -11.03 7.43
C LEU A 16 8.00 -11.00 6.38
N ILE A 17 9.19 -10.50 6.70
CA ILE A 17 10.26 -10.31 5.72
C ILE A 17 10.93 -11.66 5.43
N PRO A 18 10.95 -12.13 4.16
CA PRO A 18 11.61 -13.37 3.79
C PRO A 18 13.13 -13.24 3.97
N PRO A 19 13.83 -14.29 4.43
CA PRO A 19 15.28 -14.26 4.49
C PRO A 19 15.88 -14.25 3.08
N LEU A 20 17.03 -13.60 2.92
CA LEU A 20 17.82 -13.73 1.69
C LEU A 20 18.53 -15.09 1.71
N SER A 21 18.07 -16.02 0.87
CA SER A 21 18.61 -17.38 0.78
C SER A 21 18.82 -17.79 -0.68
N PRO A 22 19.90 -18.53 -1.01
CA PRO A 22 20.10 -19.10 -2.34
C PRO A 22 19.03 -20.15 -2.72
N GLU A 23 18.27 -20.65 -1.74
CA GLU A 23 17.17 -21.60 -1.95
C GLU A 23 15.93 -20.93 -2.55
N PHE A 24 15.82 -19.59 -2.45
CA PHE A 24 14.71 -18.86 -3.06
C PHE A 24 14.92 -18.64 -4.55
N HIS A 25 13.84 -18.84 -5.30
CA HIS A 25 13.74 -18.61 -6.72
C HIS A 25 12.96 -17.32 -7.02
N LYS A 26 13.31 -16.71 -8.15
CA LYS A 26 12.71 -15.47 -8.62
C LYS A 26 11.18 -15.53 -8.66
N GLY A 27 10.57 -14.62 -7.92
CA GLY A 27 9.12 -14.42 -7.87
C GLY A 27 8.42 -15.30 -6.86
N GLN A 28 9.12 -16.00 -5.97
CA GLN A 28 8.49 -16.67 -4.82
C GLN A 28 8.04 -15.65 -3.77
N ALA A 29 8.70 -14.50 -3.67
CA ALA A 29 8.45 -13.52 -2.61
C ALA A 29 8.31 -12.08 -3.13
N GLY A 30 7.58 -11.89 -4.24
CA GLY A 30 7.30 -10.53 -4.72
C GLY A 30 6.88 -10.46 -6.17
N ARG A 31 5.60 -10.70 -6.47
CA ARG A 31 5.03 -10.49 -7.81
C ARG A 31 3.90 -9.48 -7.70
N ILE A 32 4.21 -8.23 -8.05
CA ILE A 32 3.34 -7.08 -7.85
C ILE A 32 2.92 -6.55 -9.22
N CYS A 33 1.64 -6.19 -9.35
CA CYS A 33 1.12 -5.56 -10.55
C CYS A 33 0.47 -4.23 -10.21
N VAL A 34 1.01 -3.14 -10.74
CA VAL A 34 0.45 -1.79 -10.61
C VAL A 34 -0.44 -1.51 -11.80
N ILE A 35 -1.68 -1.11 -11.55
CA ILE A 35 -2.71 -0.78 -12.54
C ILE A 35 -3.04 0.70 -12.39
N GLY A 36 -2.77 1.45 -13.45
CA GLY A 36 -2.92 2.88 -13.46
C GLY A 36 -2.18 3.44 -14.67
N GLY A 37 -1.72 4.69 -14.61
CA GLY A 37 -1.10 5.33 -15.76
C GLY A 37 -2.08 5.65 -16.88
N SER A 38 -2.40 6.93 -16.99
CA SER A 38 -3.13 7.56 -18.09
C SER A 38 -2.18 8.45 -18.88
N GLU A 39 -2.66 9.01 -20.00
CA GLU A 39 -1.85 9.89 -20.86
C GLU A 39 -1.20 11.03 -20.07
N GLU A 40 -1.89 11.57 -19.07
CA GLU A 40 -1.42 12.70 -18.25
C GLU A 40 -0.63 12.27 -17.00
N TYR A 41 -0.86 11.05 -16.47
CA TYR A 41 -0.36 10.62 -15.16
C TYR A 41 0.56 9.40 -15.25
N THR A 42 1.68 9.55 -15.94
CA THR A 42 2.66 8.47 -16.20
C THR A 42 3.65 8.24 -15.04
N GLY A 43 3.92 9.25 -14.23
CA GLY A 43 4.89 9.15 -13.13
C GLY A 43 4.41 8.37 -11.91
N ALA A 44 3.11 8.41 -11.61
CA ALA A 44 2.49 7.74 -10.47
C ALA A 44 2.70 6.20 -10.48
N PRO A 45 2.35 5.48 -11.56
CA PRO A 45 2.57 4.02 -11.61
C PRO A 45 4.07 3.66 -11.55
N TYR A 46 4.95 4.52 -12.08
CA TYR A 46 6.41 4.33 -11.96
C TYR A 46 6.86 4.36 -10.50
N PHE A 47 6.46 5.38 -9.72
CA PHE A 47 6.88 5.48 -8.32
C PHE A 47 6.37 4.31 -7.48
N SER A 48 5.14 3.86 -7.70
CA SER A 48 4.57 2.68 -7.04
C SER A 48 5.32 1.39 -7.41
N ALA A 49 5.55 1.16 -8.70
CA ALA A 49 6.26 -0.04 -9.15
C ALA A 49 7.72 -0.08 -8.65
N MET A 50 8.41 1.06 -8.70
CA MET A 50 9.81 1.17 -8.29
C MET A 50 9.99 1.13 -6.77
N SER A 51 9.06 1.69 -5.98
CA SER A 51 9.14 1.55 -4.53
C SER A 51 8.97 0.08 -4.11
N ALA A 52 8.06 -0.66 -4.75
CA ALA A 52 7.90 -2.09 -4.56
C ALA A 52 9.21 -2.86 -4.79
N LEU A 53 9.87 -2.61 -5.93
CA LEU A 53 11.17 -3.21 -6.27
C LEU A 53 12.28 -2.79 -5.29
N LYS A 54 12.30 -1.52 -4.86
CA LYS A 54 13.33 -1.02 -3.94
C LYS A 54 13.23 -1.58 -2.54
N ILE A 55 12.03 -1.97 -2.09
CA ILE A 55 11.84 -2.64 -0.80
C ILE A 55 12.19 -4.13 -0.87
N GLY A 56 12.06 -4.76 -2.04
CA GLY A 56 12.49 -6.15 -2.23
C GLY A 56 11.47 -7.04 -2.91
N ALA A 57 10.51 -6.48 -3.65
CA ALA A 57 9.72 -7.30 -4.57
C ALA A 57 10.61 -7.85 -5.70
N ASP A 58 10.51 -9.15 -5.98
CA ASP A 58 11.28 -9.80 -7.06
C ASP A 58 10.92 -9.27 -8.46
N LEU A 59 9.64 -8.98 -8.66
CA LEU A 59 9.03 -8.64 -9.93
C LEU A 59 7.91 -7.63 -9.72
N SER A 60 7.97 -6.54 -10.49
CA SER A 60 6.92 -5.53 -10.57
C SER A 60 6.54 -5.33 -12.02
N SER A 61 5.24 -5.34 -12.30
CA SER A 61 4.66 -5.10 -13.63
C SER A 61 3.75 -3.89 -13.57
N VAL A 62 3.71 -3.10 -14.64
CA VAL A 62 2.79 -1.97 -14.78
C VAL A 62 1.82 -2.26 -15.93
N VAL A 63 0.53 -2.15 -15.64
CA VAL A 63 -0.56 -2.19 -16.62
C VAL A 63 -1.10 -0.78 -16.74
N CYS A 64 -0.96 -0.20 -17.93
CA CYS A 64 -1.36 1.18 -18.22
C CYS A 64 -1.87 1.31 -19.65
N VAL A 65 -2.44 2.47 -19.97
CA VAL A 65 -2.81 2.79 -21.35
C VAL A 65 -1.55 2.86 -22.23
N PRO A 66 -1.61 2.53 -23.53
CA PRO A 66 -0.44 2.57 -24.42
C PRO A 66 0.27 3.93 -24.48
N GLY A 67 -0.47 5.03 -24.31
CA GLY A 67 0.11 6.38 -24.27
C GLY A 67 0.93 6.69 -23.01
N ALA A 68 0.75 5.94 -21.93
CA ALA A 68 1.41 6.20 -20.65
C ALA A 68 2.81 5.57 -20.56
N ALA A 69 3.06 4.46 -21.25
CA ALA A 69 4.36 3.81 -21.32
C ALA A 69 4.46 2.90 -22.55
N VAL A 70 5.67 2.74 -23.07
CA VAL A 70 5.98 1.63 -24.00
C VAL A 70 5.86 0.32 -23.20
N PRO A 71 5.06 -0.67 -23.62
CA PRO A 71 4.85 -1.89 -22.85
C PRO A 71 6.17 -2.63 -22.62
N ILE A 72 6.57 -2.78 -21.35
CA ILE A 72 7.78 -3.55 -20.99
C ILE A 72 7.45 -5.05 -20.83
N LYS A 73 6.17 -5.41 -20.58
CA LYS A 73 5.68 -6.80 -20.66
C LYS A 73 4.15 -6.87 -20.63
N VAL A 74 3.54 -7.57 -21.58
CA VAL A 74 2.12 -7.99 -21.51
C VAL A 74 2.11 -9.52 -21.54
N ALA A 75 1.69 -10.14 -20.44
CA ALA A 75 1.46 -11.58 -20.35
C ALA A 75 0.16 -11.81 -19.56
N ASP A 76 -0.33 -13.04 -19.51
CA ASP A 76 -1.37 -13.42 -18.53
C ASP A 76 -0.88 -13.08 -17.11
N LEU A 77 -1.27 -11.90 -16.62
CA LEU A 77 -0.72 -11.30 -15.41
C LEU A 77 -1.27 -11.99 -14.17
N PHE A 78 -2.58 -12.20 -14.11
CA PHE A 78 -3.29 -12.63 -12.90
C PHE A 78 -2.88 -14.00 -12.34
N PRO A 79 -2.60 -15.06 -13.12
CA PRO A 79 -2.24 -16.37 -12.55
C PRO A 79 -0.94 -16.35 -11.72
N ARG A 80 -0.13 -15.31 -11.85
CA ARG A 80 1.21 -15.24 -11.26
C ARG A 80 1.37 -14.09 -10.27
N MET A 81 0.38 -13.23 -10.06
CA MET A 81 0.55 -12.10 -9.13
C MET A 81 0.24 -12.52 -7.69
N HIS A 82 0.91 -11.88 -6.75
CA HIS A 82 0.59 -11.98 -5.33
C HIS A 82 -0.31 -10.82 -4.89
N VAL A 83 -0.04 -9.63 -5.42
CA VAL A 83 -0.71 -8.38 -5.05
C VAL A 83 -0.94 -7.52 -6.28
N ILE A 84 -2.07 -6.82 -6.30
CA ILE A 84 -2.33 -5.75 -7.26
C ILE A 84 -2.42 -4.40 -6.54
N VAL A 85 -1.90 -3.36 -7.18
CA VAL A 85 -2.09 -1.96 -6.77
C VAL A 85 -2.96 -1.31 -7.84
N VAL A 86 -4.03 -0.63 -7.45
CA VAL A 86 -4.92 0.06 -8.39
C VAL A 86 -5.01 1.52 -7.99
N GLY A 87 -4.93 2.41 -8.97
CA GLY A 87 -5.22 3.83 -8.79
C GLY A 87 -4.10 4.83 -9.12
N PRO A 88 -2.79 4.53 -8.95
CA PRO A 88 -1.73 5.46 -9.31
C PRO A 88 -1.83 5.94 -10.77
N GLY A 89 -2.31 7.16 -10.98
CA GLY A 89 -2.54 7.74 -12.31
C GLY A 89 -3.67 7.09 -13.13
N LEU A 90 -4.62 6.39 -12.49
CA LEU A 90 -5.71 5.67 -13.16
C LEU A 90 -6.66 6.57 -13.95
N SER A 91 -6.81 7.84 -13.57
CA SER A 91 -7.83 8.76 -14.09
C SER A 91 -9.25 8.39 -13.64
N ARG A 92 -10.21 9.31 -13.86
CA ARG A 92 -11.64 9.16 -13.54
C ARG A 92 -12.53 8.99 -14.76
N ASP A 93 -11.94 8.75 -15.93
CA ASP A 93 -12.73 8.42 -17.11
C ASP A 93 -13.49 7.10 -16.92
N ASN A 94 -14.69 7.02 -17.49
CA ASN A 94 -15.60 5.90 -17.27
C ASN A 94 -14.98 4.56 -17.70
N LEU A 95 -14.21 4.54 -18.79
CA LEU A 95 -13.60 3.31 -19.30
C LEU A 95 -12.54 2.77 -18.33
N MET A 96 -11.66 3.63 -17.81
CA MET A 96 -10.63 3.25 -16.86
C MET A 96 -11.23 2.81 -15.52
N GLN A 97 -12.29 3.47 -15.06
CA GLN A 97 -13.02 3.09 -13.85
C GLN A 97 -13.69 1.72 -14.01
N GLU A 98 -14.33 1.45 -15.14
CA GLU A 98 -14.92 0.14 -15.46
C GLU A 98 -13.87 -0.97 -15.58
N CYS A 99 -12.74 -0.68 -16.25
CA CYS A 99 -11.60 -1.59 -16.31
C CYS A 99 -11.05 -1.91 -14.92
N ALA A 100 -10.84 -0.89 -14.07
CA ALA A 100 -10.39 -1.07 -12.70
C ALA A 100 -11.36 -1.92 -11.88
N ARG A 101 -12.68 -1.69 -12.01
CA ARG A 101 -13.72 -2.49 -11.37
C ARG A 101 -13.63 -3.96 -11.79
N GLY A 102 -13.56 -4.25 -13.09
CA GLY A 102 -13.42 -5.61 -13.61
C GLY A 102 -12.14 -6.31 -13.12
N ILE A 103 -11.03 -5.58 -13.06
CA ILE A 103 -9.76 -6.09 -12.54
C ILE A 103 -9.84 -6.42 -11.04
N ILE A 104 -10.44 -5.53 -10.23
CA ILE A 104 -10.63 -5.78 -8.79
C ILE A 104 -11.48 -7.04 -8.59
N THR A 105 -12.59 -7.19 -9.32
CA THR A 105 -13.42 -8.39 -9.26
C THR A 105 -12.61 -9.65 -9.59
N LYS A 106 -11.81 -9.63 -10.66
CA LYS A 106 -10.96 -10.76 -11.04
C LYS A 106 -9.88 -11.07 -10.00
N ALA A 107 -9.31 -10.05 -9.37
CA ALA A 107 -8.33 -10.20 -8.31
C ALA A 107 -8.93 -10.85 -7.06
N LYS A 108 -10.17 -10.50 -6.70
CA LYS A 108 -10.93 -11.13 -5.60
C LYS A 108 -11.22 -12.61 -5.90
N GLU A 109 -11.64 -12.94 -7.12
CA GLU A 109 -11.83 -14.35 -7.56
C GLU A 109 -10.54 -15.19 -7.46
N LYS A 110 -9.38 -14.54 -7.58
CA LYS A 110 -8.06 -15.17 -7.47
C LYS A 110 -7.44 -15.03 -6.08
N ASP A 111 -8.19 -14.50 -5.12
CA ASP A 111 -7.78 -14.37 -3.72
C ASP A 111 -6.45 -13.58 -3.55
N LEU A 112 -6.28 -12.55 -4.38
CA LEU A 112 -5.10 -11.66 -4.38
C LEU A 112 -5.27 -10.51 -3.39
N SER A 113 -4.20 -10.09 -2.73
CA SER A 113 -4.24 -8.85 -1.95
C SER A 113 -4.32 -7.63 -2.88
N ILE A 114 -4.98 -6.56 -2.42
CA ILE A 114 -5.28 -5.38 -3.24
C ILE A 114 -4.90 -4.12 -2.46
N VAL A 115 -4.17 -3.20 -3.08
CA VAL A 115 -3.96 -1.84 -2.56
C VAL A 115 -4.71 -0.86 -3.46
N LEU A 116 -5.58 -0.03 -2.88
CA LEU A 116 -6.35 0.98 -3.58
C LEU A 116 -5.88 2.37 -3.12
N ASP A 117 -5.30 3.15 -4.05
CA ASP A 117 -4.84 4.53 -3.79
C ASP A 117 -5.45 5.50 -4.82
N ALA A 118 -5.41 6.80 -4.54
CA ALA A 118 -5.80 7.87 -5.47
C ALA A 118 -7.18 7.62 -6.14
N ASP A 119 -7.27 7.61 -7.47
CA ASP A 119 -8.54 7.50 -8.21
C ASP A 119 -9.23 6.13 -8.07
N ALA A 120 -8.55 5.10 -7.56
CA ALA A 120 -9.24 3.87 -7.16
C ALA A 120 -10.12 4.08 -5.91
N LEU A 121 -9.81 5.07 -5.08
CA LEU A 121 -10.67 5.47 -3.97
C LEU A 121 -11.91 6.21 -4.45
N PHE A 122 -11.81 6.94 -5.57
CA PHE A 122 -12.97 7.49 -6.26
C PHE A 122 -13.88 6.36 -6.77
N LEU A 123 -13.33 5.27 -7.31
CA LEU A 123 -14.12 4.08 -7.66
C LEU A 123 -14.88 3.54 -6.45
N VAL A 124 -14.18 3.31 -5.32
CA VAL A 124 -14.80 2.78 -4.10
C VAL A 124 -15.87 3.72 -3.54
N GLN A 125 -15.67 5.03 -3.63
CA GLN A 125 -16.67 6.02 -3.22
C GLN A 125 -18.00 5.83 -3.97
N ASN A 126 -17.95 5.56 -5.27
CA ASN A 126 -19.14 5.41 -6.10
C ASN A 126 -19.69 3.98 -6.10
N HIS A 127 -18.84 2.98 -5.88
CA HIS A 127 -19.16 1.56 -5.87
C HIS A 127 -18.50 0.84 -4.68
N PRO A 128 -18.95 1.06 -3.43
CA PRO A 128 -18.32 0.45 -2.26
C PRO A 128 -18.34 -1.09 -2.27
N ASP A 129 -19.35 -1.67 -2.93
CA ASP A 129 -19.54 -3.12 -3.11
C ASP A 129 -18.34 -3.79 -3.80
N VAL A 130 -17.56 -3.04 -4.59
CA VAL A 130 -16.38 -3.55 -5.29
C VAL A 130 -15.37 -4.17 -4.32
N ILE A 131 -15.26 -3.63 -3.10
CA ILE A 131 -14.28 -4.06 -2.10
C ILE A 131 -14.88 -4.48 -0.76
N GLN A 132 -16.20 -4.33 -0.59
CA GLN A 132 -16.89 -4.68 0.64
C GLN A 132 -16.60 -6.13 1.08
N ASN A 133 -16.36 -6.31 2.38
CA ASN A 133 -16.00 -7.58 3.04
C ASN A 133 -14.69 -8.22 2.56
N TYR A 134 -13.85 -7.50 1.81
CA TYR A 134 -12.60 -8.05 1.30
C TYR A 134 -11.40 -7.67 2.17
N LYS A 135 -11.19 -8.42 3.26
CA LYS A 135 -10.15 -8.14 4.26
C LYS A 135 -8.70 -8.14 3.73
N LYS A 136 -8.45 -8.64 2.52
CA LYS A 136 -7.13 -8.56 1.84
C LYS A 136 -6.89 -7.24 1.09
N ALA A 137 -7.85 -6.30 1.17
CA ALA A 137 -7.69 -4.97 0.62
C ALA A 137 -7.18 -3.95 1.65
N VAL A 138 -6.37 -3.02 1.16
CA VAL A 138 -5.89 -1.83 1.88
C VAL A 138 -6.27 -0.59 1.08
N LEU A 139 -6.97 0.36 1.69
CA LEU A 139 -7.26 1.67 1.11
C LEU A 139 -6.33 2.69 1.74
N THR A 140 -5.74 3.58 0.94
CA THR A 140 -4.78 4.58 1.41
C THR A 140 -5.27 6.03 1.23
N PRO A 141 -6.45 6.42 1.75
CA PRO A 141 -6.99 7.76 1.51
C PRO A 141 -6.18 8.87 2.17
N ASN A 142 -6.00 9.98 1.46
CA ASN A 142 -5.67 11.26 2.06
C ASN A 142 -6.88 11.83 2.82
N VAL A 143 -6.71 12.95 3.53
CA VAL A 143 -7.77 13.55 4.36
C VAL A 143 -9.06 13.83 3.56
N ASN A 144 -8.95 14.30 2.32
CA ASN A 144 -10.11 14.64 1.49
C ASN A 144 -10.78 13.38 0.93
N GLU A 145 -9.99 12.42 0.45
CA GLU A 145 -10.50 11.11 0.00
C GLU A 145 -11.21 10.37 1.14
N PHE A 146 -10.64 10.42 2.34
CA PHE A 146 -11.20 9.78 3.53
C PHE A 146 -12.55 10.39 3.90
N LYS A 147 -12.66 11.73 3.89
CA LYS A 147 -13.93 12.42 4.15
C LYS A 147 -15.00 11.99 3.15
N ARG A 148 -14.66 11.91 1.86
CA ARG A 148 -15.58 11.46 0.80
C ARG A 148 -16.02 10.01 0.98
N LEU A 149 -15.12 9.12 1.39
CA LEU A 149 -15.46 7.74 1.72
C LEU A 149 -16.40 7.65 2.92
N CYS A 150 -16.16 8.43 3.97
CA CYS A 150 -17.06 8.53 5.11
C CYS A 150 -18.46 9.00 4.69
N GLU A 151 -18.55 10.05 3.86
CA GLU A 151 -19.83 10.54 3.32
C GLU A 151 -20.55 9.46 2.50
N ALA A 152 -19.86 8.79 1.58
CA ALA A 152 -20.44 7.75 0.73
C ALA A 152 -20.97 6.54 1.52
N LEU A 153 -20.36 6.23 2.66
CA LEU A 153 -20.74 5.10 3.53
C LEU A 153 -21.57 5.51 4.74
N ASN A 154 -22.03 6.76 4.81
CA ASN A 154 -22.79 7.32 5.93
C ASN A 154 -22.10 7.15 7.31
N VAL A 155 -20.77 7.26 7.33
CA VAL A 155 -19.95 7.23 8.54
C VAL A 155 -19.72 8.66 9.02
N GLY A 156 -20.11 8.98 10.25
CA GLY A 156 -19.88 10.31 10.83
C GLY A 156 -18.39 10.64 10.91
N PHE A 157 -17.96 11.69 10.21
CA PHE A 157 -16.57 12.17 10.22
C PHE A 157 -16.33 13.08 11.42
N ASP A 158 -15.39 12.70 12.29
CA ASP A 158 -14.92 13.52 13.41
C ASP A 158 -13.38 13.56 13.42
N GLU A 159 -12.82 14.74 13.19
CA GLU A 159 -11.37 14.96 13.16
C GLU A 159 -10.72 14.80 14.55
N SER A 160 -11.47 15.05 15.63
CA SER A 160 -11.00 14.85 17.00
C SER A 160 -10.88 13.37 17.37
N GLN A 161 -11.66 12.51 16.71
CA GLN A 161 -11.71 11.07 16.89
C GLN A 161 -11.24 10.35 15.62
N LYS A 162 -10.05 10.73 15.13
CA LYS A 162 -9.50 10.22 13.87
C LYS A 162 -9.37 8.69 13.88
N GLY A 163 -8.93 8.11 15.00
CA GLY A 163 -8.79 6.66 15.20
C GLY A 163 -10.11 5.92 15.03
N GLU A 164 -11.09 6.33 15.81
CA GLU A 164 -12.43 5.74 15.89
C GLU A 164 -13.20 5.94 14.58
N THR A 165 -12.98 7.07 13.88
CA THR A 165 -13.56 7.31 12.56
C THR A 165 -12.99 6.35 11.51
N ALA A 166 -11.67 6.12 11.50
CA ALA A 166 -11.06 5.14 10.61
C ALA A 166 -11.54 3.71 10.89
N GLN A 167 -11.71 3.36 12.17
CA GLN A 167 -12.26 2.08 12.59
C GLN A 167 -13.70 1.88 12.11
N ARG A 168 -14.58 2.87 12.31
CA ARG A 168 -15.97 2.83 11.83
C ARG A 168 -16.06 2.73 10.31
N LEU A 169 -15.19 3.43 9.58
CA LEU A 169 -15.13 3.33 8.12
C LEU A 169 -14.72 1.92 7.67
N SER A 170 -13.71 1.33 8.32
CA SER A 170 -13.31 -0.06 8.06
C SER A 170 -14.44 -1.05 8.34
N GLN A 171 -15.15 -0.89 9.47
CA GLN A 171 -16.31 -1.71 9.82
C GLN A 171 -17.44 -1.59 8.78
N ALA A 172 -17.74 -0.37 8.31
CA ALA A 172 -18.75 -0.14 7.27
C ALA A 172 -18.39 -0.84 5.94
N LEU A 173 -17.09 -0.99 5.65
CA LEU A 173 -16.58 -1.75 4.52
C LEU A 173 -16.40 -3.25 4.78
N GLY A 174 -16.76 -3.76 5.96
CA GLY A 174 -16.65 -5.18 6.30
C GLY A 174 -15.25 -5.64 6.72
N GLY A 175 -14.48 -4.75 7.37
CA GLY A 175 -13.14 -5.05 7.89
C GLY A 175 -12.01 -4.87 6.87
N VAL A 176 -12.22 -4.04 5.86
CA VAL A 176 -11.18 -3.64 4.90
C VAL A 176 -10.21 -2.69 5.59
N THR A 177 -8.89 -2.89 5.46
CA THR A 177 -7.92 -2.03 6.14
C THR A 177 -7.88 -0.63 5.54
N ILE A 178 -7.95 0.38 6.40
CA ILE A 178 -7.90 1.80 6.03
C ILE A 178 -6.62 2.42 6.56
N VAL A 179 -5.88 3.12 5.70
CA VAL A 179 -4.71 3.95 6.03
C VAL A 179 -5.08 5.41 5.79
N GLN A 180 -5.55 6.10 6.83
CA GLN A 180 -5.88 7.51 6.75
C GLN A 180 -4.63 8.39 6.88
N LYS A 181 -4.07 8.76 5.71
CA LYS A 181 -2.86 9.57 5.59
C LYS A 181 -3.05 10.94 6.24
N GLY A 182 -2.05 11.44 6.98
CA GLY A 182 -2.12 12.76 7.61
C GLY A 182 -0.84 13.19 8.33
N LYS A 183 -0.95 14.06 9.34
CA LYS A 183 0.19 14.41 10.21
C LYS A 183 0.73 13.17 10.94
N VAL A 184 -0.20 12.40 11.50
CA VAL A 184 -0.03 11.03 11.98
C VAL A 184 -0.92 10.15 11.10
N ASP A 185 -0.38 9.07 10.56
CA ASP A 185 -1.19 8.11 9.80
C ASP A 185 -1.92 7.22 10.79
N VAL A 186 -3.23 7.09 10.57
CA VAL A 186 -4.09 6.23 11.37
C VAL A 186 -4.45 5.02 10.51
N ILE A 187 -4.26 3.83 11.07
CA ILE A 187 -4.47 2.57 10.38
C ILE A 187 -5.49 1.76 11.17
N SER A 188 -6.53 1.26 10.52
CA SER A 188 -7.50 0.37 11.17
C SER A 188 -8.03 -0.70 10.22
N ASP A 189 -8.20 -1.90 10.76
CA ASP A 189 -8.88 -3.05 10.14
C ASP A 189 -10.31 -3.24 10.66
N GLY A 190 -10.82 -2.25 11.41
CA GLY A 190 -12.16 -2.29 12.02
C GLY A 190 -12.19 -2.93 13.40
N GLU A 191 -11.12 -3.61 13.80
CA GLU A 191 -10.97 -4.23 15.12
C GLU A 191 -9.90 -3.49 15.94
N GLN A 192 -8.79 -3.13 15.30
CA GLN A 192 -7.62 -2.49 15.89
C GLN A 192 -7.39 -1.11 15.31
N ILE A 193 -6.70 -0.24 16.07
CA ILE A 193 -6.27 1.08 15.62
C ILE A 193 -4.76 1.21 15.89
N LEU A 194 -3.99 1.46 14.84
CA LEU A 194 -2.57 1.79 14.91
C LEU A 194 -2.31 3.24 14.50
N HIS A 195 -1.32 3.85 15.12
CA HIS A 195 -0.86 5.20 14.83
C HIS A 195 0.61 5.12 14.37
N CYS A 196 0.88 5.52 13.13
CA CYS A 196 2.25 5.70 12.67
C CYS A 196 2.69 7.13 12.96
N GLU A 197 3.43 7.29 14.06
CA GLU A 197 3.99 8.56 14.53
C GLU A 197 5.42 8.80 14.03
N ALA A 198 5.91 7.98 13.08
CA ALA A 198 7.24 8.17 12.50
C ALA A 198 7.39 9.59 11.92
N SER A 199 8.53 10.21 12.21
CA SER A 199 8.86 11.55 11.76
C SER A 199 9.01 11.56 10.23
N GLY A 200 8.27 12.45 9.57
CA GLY A 200 8.35 12.67 8.12
C GLY A 200 9.08 13.95 7.76
N GLY A 201 9.46 14.10 6.49
CA GLY A 201 9.97 15.36 5.97
C GLY A 201 8.91 16.47 5.98
N LEU A 202 9.34 17.73 6.06
CA LEU A 202 8.43 18.88 6.02
C LEU A 202 7.95 19.19 4.60
N LYS A 203 8.71 18.77 3.58
CA LYS A 203 8.34 18.94 2.18
C LYS A 203 7.31 17.89 1.75
N ARG A 204 6.16 18.36 1.26
CA ARG A 204 5.15 17.52 0.60
C ARG A 204 5.53 17.32 -0.87
N CYS A 205 5.77 16.07 -1.27
CA CYS A 205 6.01 15.67 -2.65
C CYS A 205 4.78 14.92 -3.18
N GLY A 206 4.36 15.21 -4.41
CA GLY A 206 3.11 14.66 -4.96
C GLY A 206 3.04 13.13 -5.01
N GLY A 207 4.17 12.45 -5.20
CA GLY A 207 4.20 10.98 -5.37
C GLY A 207 4.49 10.17 -4.11
N GLN A 208 4.38 10.76 -2.91
CA GLN A 208 4.60 10.00 -1.66
C GLN A 208 3.55 8.90 -1.45
N GLY A 209 2.31 9.12 -1.90
CA GLY A 209 1.25 8.10 -1.89
C GLY A 209 1.58 6.92 -2.80
N ASP A 210 2.12 7.20 -3.99
CA ASP A 210 2.56 6.16 -4.91
C ASP A 210 3.65 5.29 -4.28
N LEU A 211 4.65 5.91 -3.63
CA LEU A 211 5.67 5.17 -2.90
C LEU A 211 5.02 4.26 -1.85
N LEU A 212 4.13 4.80 -1.01
CA LEU A 212 3.42 4.06 0.04
C LEU A 212 2.69 2.84 -0.51
N SER A 213 1.95 2.99 -1.60
CA SER A 213 1.19 1.90 -2.21
C SER A 213 2.09 0.72 -2.62
N GLY A 214 3.24 1.02 -3.23
CA GLY A 214 4.20 0.00 -3.63
C GLY A 214 4.84 -0.70 -2.44
N ILE A 215 5.21 0.03 -1.38
CA ILE A 215 5.78 -0.57 -0.17
C ILE A 215 4.78 -1.51 0.52
N ILE A 216 3.53 -1.05 0.72
CA ILE A 216 2.46 -1.88 1.29
C ILE A 216 2.28 -3.15 0.46
N SER A 217 2.28 -3.04 -0.87
CA SER A 217 2.12 -4.19 -1.74
C SER A 217 3.25 -5.22 -1.62
N THR A 218 4.49 -4.79 -1.36
CA THR A 218 5.61 -5.71 -1.08
C THR A 218 5.38 -6.47 0.22
N PHE A 219 5.01 -5.79 1.30
CA PHE A 219 4.73 -6.45 2.58
C PHE A 219 3.50 -7.37 2.52
N LEU A 220 2.47 -7.03 1.74
CA LEU A 220 1.34 -7.92 1.48
C LEU A 220 1.78 -9.18 0.71
N SER A 221 2.67 -9.06 -0.27
CA SER A 221 3.22 -10.20 -1.00
C SER A 221 4.05 -11.10 -0.08
N TRP A 222 4.85 -10.50 0.80
CA TRP A 222 5.63 -11.23 1.77
C TRP A 222 4.73 -11.90 2.83
N GLY A 223 3.65 -11.24 3.26
CA GLY A 223 2.64 -11.86 4.11
C GLY A 223 2.02 -13.10 3.47
N LYS A 224 1.71 -13.07 2.16
CA LYS A 224 1.25 -14.28 1.45
C LYS A 224 2.29 -15.41 1.49
N ALA A 225 3.57 -15.07 1.34
CA ALA A 225 4.65 -16.05 1.41
C ALA A 225 4.87 -16.61 2.83
N TYR A 226 4.72 -15.77 3.86
CA TYR A 226 4.69 -16.18 5.26
C TYR A 226 3.54 -17.16 5.53
N GLN A 227 2.32 -16.87 5.04
CA GLN A 227 1.21 -17.80 5.20
C GLN A 227 1.42 -19.14 4.49
N ALA A 228 2.17 -19.13 3.38
CA ALA A 228 2.54 -20.35 2.66
C ALA A 228 3.68 -21.12 3.34
N GLY A 229 4.28 -20.61 4.43
CA GLY A 229 5.37 -21.26 5.14
C GLY A 229 6.64 -21.39 4.30
N LEU A 230 6.94 -20.38 3.45
CA LEU A 230 8.10 -20.46 2.54
C LEU A 230 9.45 -20.39 3.28
N TRP A 231 9.47 -20.01 4.55
CA TRP A 231 10.64 -20.07 5.44
C TRP A 231 10.22 -20.46 6.85
N GLU A 232 11.19 -20.74 7.72
CA GLU A 232 10.95 -21.01 9.13
C GLU A 232 10.57 -19.73 9.90
N HIS A 233 9.42 -19.75 10.55
CA HIS A 233 8.92 -18.67 11.41
C HIS A 233 7.95 -19.22 12.46
N ASP A 234 7.64 -18.41 13.48
CA ASP A 234 6.81 -18.81 14.63
C ASP A 234 5.31 -18.96 14.35
N GLN A 235 4.86 -18.61 13.13
CA GLN A 235 3.46 -18.64 12.68
C GLN A 235 2.50 -17.80 13.56
N SER A 236 3.03 -16.82 14.28
CA SER A 236 2.28 -15.99 15.22
C SER A 236 1.37 -14.94 14.56
N ILE A 237 1.57 -14.66 13.26
CA ILE A 237 0.81 -13.62 12.54
C ILE A 237 -0.33 -14.25 11.75
N THR A 238 -1.56 -13.81 12.06
CA THR A 238 -2.76 -14.29 11.37
C THR A 238 -2.95 -13.64 9.99
N ALA A 239 -3.75 -14.29 9.13
CA ALA A 239 -4.13 -13.76 7.81
C ALA A 239 -4.70 -12.35 7.86
N SER A 240 -5.54 -12.08 8.87
CA SER A 240 -6.23 -10.81 9.09
C SER A 240 -5.30 -9.71 9.61
N GLU A 241 -4.20 -10.04 10.28
CA GLU A 241 -3.21 -9.06 10.75
C GLU A 241 -2.26 -8.58 9.64
N ILE A 242 -2.08 -9.35 8.57
CA ILE A 242 -1.12 -9.01 7.51
C ILE A 242 -1.37 -7.62 6.90
N PRO A 243 -2.60 -7.25 6.51
CA PRO A 243 -2.86 -5.93 5.93
C PRO A 243 -2.56 -4.75 6.85
N ILE A 244 -2.90 -4.84 8.14
CA ILE A 244 -2.64 -3.76 9.10
C ILE A 244 -1.13 -3.64 9.41
N LEU A 245 -0.41 -4.76 9.49
CA LEU A 245 1.04 -4.78 9.67
C LEU A 245 1.78 -4.26 8.43
N ALA A 246 1.38 -4.68 7.23
CA ALA A 246 1.93 -4.19 5.96
C ALA A 246 1.74 -2.68 5.81
N SER A 247 0.56 -2.19 6.19
CA SER A 247 0.24 -0.76 6.22
C SER A 247 1.14 0.02 7.17
N PHE A 248 1.37 -0.51 8.38
CA PHE A 248 2.25 0.12 9.36
C PHE A 248 3.70 0.19 8.88
N ALA A 249 4.20 -0.88 8.26
CA ALA A 249 5.51 -0.92 7.64
C ALA A 249 5.65 0.16 6.55
N GLY A 250 4.68 0.21 5.63
CA GLY A 250 4.63 1.20 4.55
C GLY A 250 4.67 2.64 5.05
N CYS A 251 3.79 2.99 5.99
CA CYS A 251 3.76 4.33 6.58
C CYS A 251 5.10 4.70 7.24
N SER A 252 5.67 3.77 8.00
CA SER A 252 6.90 4.01 8.76
C SER A 252 8.09 4.25 7.83
N ILE A 253 8.26 3.41 6.79
CA ILE A 253 9.35 3.53 5.83
C ILE A 253 9.21 4.81 5.00
N VAL A 254 8.04 5.10 4.42
CA VAL A 254 7.86 6.32 3.60
C VAL A 254 8.14 7.59 4.41
N ARG A 255 7.69 7.63 5.67
CA ARG A 255 7.91 8.78 6.55
C ARG A 255 9.38 8.97 6.84
N GLU A 256 10.07 7.93 7.30
CA GLU A 256 11.49 8.03 7.62
C GLU A 256 12.33 8.34 6.38
N SER A 257 12.06 7.71 5.23
CA SER A 257 12.73 8.03 3.97
C SER A 257 12.44 9.47 3.52
N SER A 258 11.24 9.99 3.75
CA SER A 258 10.92 11.38 3.49
C SER A 258 11.68 12.33 4.41
N ARG A 259 11.91 11.96 5.68
CA ARG A 259 12.71 12.75 6.63
C ARG A 259 14.16 12.78 6.19
N VAL A 260 14.76 11.62 5.90
CA VAL A 260 16.16 11.50 5.46
C VAL A 260 16.39 12.29 4.16
N ALA A 261 15.50 12.18 3.17
CA ALA A 261 15.61 12.95 1.94
C ALA A 261 15.46 14.45 2.19
N PHE A 262 14.54 14.85 3.07
CA PHE A 262 14.34 16.25 3.45
C PHE A 262 15.55 16.86 4.15
N GLU A 263 16.24 16.12 5.01
CA GLU A 263 17.47 16.59 5.66
C GLU A 263 18.60 16.85 4.66
N LYS A 264 18.64 16.09 3.56
CA LYS A 264 19.64 16.27 2.50
C LYS A 264 19.33 17.42 1.55
N PHE A 265 18.05 17.59 1.17
CA PHE A 265 17.68 18.47 0.06
C PHE A 265 16.74 19.63 0.46
N GLY A 266 16.26 19.66 1.71
CA GLY A 266 15.37 20.70 2.22
C GLY A 266 14.16 20.95 1.31
N ARG A 267 13.97 22.19 0.88
CA ARG A 267 12.87 22.59 -0.01
C ARG A 267 12.89 21.87 -1.36
N ALA A 268 14.09 21.52 -1.85
CA ALA A 268 14.30 20.93 -3.17
C ALA A 268 13.92 19.44 -3.24
N THR A 269 13.69 18.78 -2.10
CA THR A 269 13.32 17.36 -2.02
C THR A 269 12.21 16.99 -3.01
N GLN A 270 12.44 15.95 -3.79
CA GLN A 270 11.49 15.38 -4.76
C GLN A 270 11.11 13.94 -4.38
N THR A 271 10.05 13.40 -5.00
CA THR A 271 9.66 11.99 -4.81
C THR A 271 10.79 11.02 -5.17
N SER A 272 11.57 11.32 -6.21
CA SER A 272 12.74 10.53 -6.61
C SER A 272 13.84 10.49 -5.54
N ASP A 273 13.96 11.54 -4.73
CA ASP A 273 14.95 11.56 -3.65
C ASP A 273 14.48 10.67 -2.50
N ILE A 274 13.19 10.72 -2.16
CA ILE A 274 12.59 9.80 -1.18
C ILE A 274 12.74 8.35 -1.65
N LEU A 275 12.51 8.08 -2.94
CA LEU A 275 12.69 6.75 -3.54
C LEU A 275 14.13 6.22 -3.37
N LYS A 276 15.15 7.08 -3.48
CA LYS A 276 16.56 6.70 -3.28
C LYS A 276 16.87 6.29 -1.83
N GLU A 277 16.15 6.85 -0.86
CA GLU A 277 16.35 6.54 0.57
C GLU A 277 15.55 5.32 1.06
N LEU A 278 14.67 4.72 0.25
CA LEU A 278 13.87 3.58 0.70
C LEU A 278 14.73 2.40 1.15
N GLY A 279 15.73 2.02 0.34
CA GLY A 279 16.57 0.86 0.64
C GLY A 279 17.46 1.05 1.87
N SER A 280 18.01 2.26 2.06
CA SER A 280 18.84 2.57 3.24
C SER A 280 18.03 2.55 4.53
N VAL A 281 16.82 3.11 4.50
CA VAL A 281 15.88 3.10 5.64
C VAL A 281 15.39 1.68 5.93
N PHE A 282 14.98 0.93 4.91
CA PHE A 282 14.57 -0.46 5.06
C PHE A 282 15.66 -1.30 5.71
N ARG A 283 16.90 -1.21 5.21
CA ARG A 283 18.04 -1.94 5.77
C ARG A 283 18.31 -1.59 7.23
N LYS A 284 18.21 -0.31 7.58
CA LYS A 284 18.49 0.18 8.94
C LYS A 284 17.43 -0.28 9.94
N ASP A 285 16.15 -0.18 9.58
CA ASP A 285 15.06 -0.29 10.54
C ASP A 285 14.33 -1.64 10.49
N PHE A 286 14.36 -2.34 9.35
CA PHE A 286 13.55 -3.53 9.06
C PHE A 286 14.37 -4.80 8.79
N GLU A 287 15.48 -4.70 8.06
CA GLU A 287 16.33 -5.85 7.71
C GLU A 287 17.00 -6.45 8.97
N ARG A 288 17.09 -7.78 9.01
CA ARG A 288 17.64 -8.56 10.14
C ARG A 288 19.04 -9.06 9.81
#